data_AF-A0A9C6XTX1-F1
#
_entry.id   AF-A0A9C6XTX1-F1
#
_cell.length_a   1.000
_cell.length_b   1.000
_cell.length_c   1.000
_cell.angle_alpha   90.00
_cell.angle_beta   90.00
_cell.angle_gamma   90.00
#
_symmetry.space_group_name_H-M   'P 1'
#
loop_
_entity.id
_entity.type
_entity.pdbx_description
1 polymer ?
#
loop_
_entity_poly.entity_id
_entity_poly.type
_entity_poly.pdbx_seq_one_letter_code
_entity_poly.pdbx_strand_id
1 'polypeptide(L)'
;MAGAHTARACLLALTATAWLAPSRSQQLEDALPALSPLASLNLDEHGPGRQCAQDTRALVAAVRNRTLWAVRMLDASARVSSGVLWGARCQLGSYDGCIAVGASSPVGARYCLVSVNHKTDGQARGTWETVEDLPPYQDVSTVLRGEGMLPGSLPLGDIRMGLCVPASCTAATLQAALQAGLDPSVRVHVGPENCQEHVTGASLSTGATLFWGLVVALTAVSVAAPALGENSNN
;
A
#
# COMPACT_ATOMS: atom_id res chain seq x y z
N MET A 1 29.94 60.38 9.31
CA MET A 1 30.34 59.01 9.71
C MET A 1 29.17 58.26 10.36
N ALA A 2 27.99 58.19 9.71
CA ALA A 2 26.77 57.61 10.30
C ALA A 2 26.20 56.38 9.53
N GLY A 3 26.74 56.06 8.35
CA GLY A 3 26.22 54.98 7.50
C GLY A 3 26.81 53.58 7.72
N ALA A 4 27.91 53.46 8.47
CA ALA A 4 28.61 52.18 8.66
C ALA A 4 28.03 51.33 9.81
N HIS A 5 27.35 51.96 10.78
CA HIS A 5 26.80 51.25 11.95
C HIS A 5 25.45 50.58 11.65
N THR A 6 24.64 51.16 10.76
CA THR A 6 23.34 50.60 10.36
C THR A 6 23.48 49.36 9.48
N ALA A 7 24.49 49.32 8.59
CA ALA A 7 24.76 48.16 7.74
C ALA A 7 25.23 46.92 8.55
N ARG A 8 26.04 47.11 9.60
CA ARG A 8 26.49 46.03 10.49
C ARG A 8 25.37 45.43 11.34
N ALA A 9 24.42 46.26 11.78
CA ALA A 9 23.26 45.78 12.53
C ALA A 9 22.31 44.93 11.67
N CYS A 10 22.12 45.28 10.39
CA CYS A 10 21.26 44.54 9.48
C CYS A 10 21.85 43.17 9.09
N LEU A 11 23.18 43.08 8.91
CA LEU A 11 23.87 41.83 8.59
C LEU A 11 23.82 40.81 9.73
N LEU A 12 23.91 41.25 10.99
CA LEU A 12 23.80 40.36 12.15
C LEU A 12 22.38 39.84 12.35
N ALA A 13 21.36 40.65 12.06
CA ALA A 13 19.96 40.24 12.14
C ALA A 13 19.59 39.17 11.09
N LEU A 14 20.09 39.28 9.86
CA LEU A 14 19.84 38.30 8.80
C LEU A 14 20.53 36.94 9.05
N THR A 15 21.70 36.94 9.70
CA THR A 15 22.33 35.68 10.11
C THR A 15 21.60 35.02 11.27
N ALA A 16 20.97 35.77 12.19
CA ALA A 16 20.26 35.16 13.32
C ALA A 16 18.98 34.42 12.90
N THR A 17 18.28 34.90 11.86
CA THR A 17 17.04 34.28 11.38
C THR A 17 17.28 33.02 10.54
N ALA A 18 18.46 32.85 9.94
CA ALA A 18 18.80 31.66 9.17
C ALA A 18 19.00 30.40 10.06
N TRP A 19 19.27 30.58 11.35
CA TRP A 19 19.45 29.47 12.32
C TRP A 19 18.15 29.05 13.01
N LEU A 20 17.09 29.86 12.92
CA LEU A 20 15.79 29.57 13.52
C LEU A 20 14.82 28.89 12.54
N ALA A 21 15.18 28.79 11.26
CA ALA A 21 14.44 27.98 10.31
C ALA A 21 14.80 26.50 10.52
N PRO A 22 13.84 25.62 10.87
CA PRO A 22 14.11 24.19 10.93
C PRO A 22 14.67 23.74 9.58
N SER A 23 15.74 22.95 9.62
CA SER A 23 16.37 22.46 8.39
C SER A 23 15.33 21.68 7.57
N ARG A 24 15.31 21.89 6.25
CA ARG A 24 14.36 21.28 5.29
C ARG A 24 14.17 19.75 5.44
N SER A 25 15.16 19.05 5.99
CA SER A 25 15.09 17.63 6.35
C SER A 25 14.09 17.34 7.47
N GLN A 26 14.03 18.15 8.53
CA GLN A 26 13.14 17.94 9.68
C GLN A 26 11.66 18.04 9.30
N GLN A 27 11.29 18.95 8.38
CA GLN A 27 9.90 19.09 7.93
C GLN A 27 9.37 17.87 7.17
N LEU A 28 10.21 17.17 6.42
CA LEU A 28 9.81 15.95 5.69
C LEU A 28 9.66 14.76 6.65
N GLU A 29 10.48 14.72 7.70
CA GLU A 29 10.47 13.66 8.71
C GLU A 29 9.23 13.72 9.61
N ASP A 30 8.70 14.92 9.90
CA ASP A 30 7.48 15.09 10.68
C ASP A 30 6.19 14.75 9.90
N ALA A 31 6.27 14.72 8.56
CA ALA A 31 5.15 14.38 7.69
C ALA A 31 4.95 12.86 7.48
N LEU A 32 5.98 12.05 7.73
CA LEU A 32 5.95 10.59 7.55
C LEU A 32 4.77 9.88 8.28
N PRO A 33 4.46 10.18 9.56
CA PRO A 33 3.33 9.55 10.23
C PRO A 33 1.98 10.00 9.67
N ALA A 34 1.85 11.26 9.22
CA ALA A 34 0.62 11.77 8.59
C ALA A 34 0.35 11.15 7.21
N LEU A 35 1.39 10.64 6.55
CA LEU A 35 1.31 9.95 5.27
C LEU A 35 1.08 8.44 5.42
N SER A 36 1.06 7.92 6.65
CA SER A 36 0.85 6.50 6.91
C SER A 36 -0.64 6.19 7.08
N PRO A 37 -1.23 5.30 6.26
CA PRO A 37 -2.60 4.82 6.50
C PRO A 37 -2.72 4.10 7.87
N LEU A 38 -1.60 3.66 8.44
CA LEU A 38 -1.51 2.98 9.73
C LEU A 38 -1.70 3.92 10.94
N ALA A 39 -1.27 5.18 10.85
CA ALA A 39 -1.46 6.14 11.95
C ALA A 39 -2.94 6.52 12.17
N SER A 40 -3.76 6.33 11.13
CA SER A 40 -5.20 6.59 11.16
C SER A 40 -6.04 5.33 11.46
N LEU A 41 -5.42 4.17 11.69
CA LEU A 41 -6.15 2.95 12.03
C LEU A 41 -6.79 3.11 13.41
N ASN A 42 -8.12 3.10 13.45
CA ASN A 42 -8.88 3.10 14.69
C ASN A 42 -9.02 1.66 15.18
N LEU A 43 -8.02 1.19 15.93
CA LEU A 43 -7.93 -0.19 16.41
C LEU A 43 -8.58 -0.33 17.79
N ASP A 44 -9.56 -1.23 17.90
CA ASP A 44 -10.16 -1.59 19.17
C ASP A 44 -9.12 -2.22 20.12
N GLU A 45 -8.85 -1.53 21.24
CA GLU A 45 -7.97 -2.04 22.30
C GLU A 45 -8.60 -3.19 23.10
N HIS A 46 -9.93 -3.33 23.05
CA HIS A 46 -10.70 -4.23 23.87
C HIS A 46 -11.42 -5.25 22.99
N GLY A 47 -10.68 -6.29 22.54
CA GLY A 47 -11.26 -7.34 21.70
C GLY A 47 -10.21 -8.27 21.09
N PRO A 48 -10.59 -9.09 20.10
CA PRO A 48 -9.67 -9.97 19.36
C PRO A 48 -8.57 -9.19 18.61
N GLY A 49 -8.75 -7.89 18.38
CA GLY A 49 -7.77 -6.99 17.77
C GLY A 49 -6.73 -6.40 18.72
N ARG A 50 -6.73 -6.73 20.02
CA ARG A 50 -5.86 -6.10 21.02
C ARG A 50 -4.37 -6.19 20.68
N GLN A 51 -3.89 -7.37 20.26
CA GLN A 51 -2.47 -7.55 19.92
C GLN A 51 -2.09 -6.71 18.71
N CYS A 52 -2.92 -6.71 17.66
CA CYS A 52 -2.75 -5.85 16.50
C CYS A 52 -2.70 -4.36 16.90
N ALA A 53 -3.55 -3.93 17.83
CA ALA A 53 -3.56 -2.56 18.35
C ALA A 53 -2.26 -2.19 19.09
N GLN A 54 -1.75 -3.11 19.92
CA GLN A 54 -0.49 -2.93 20.66
C GLN A 54 0.72 -2.89 19.73
N ASP A 55 0.80 -3.84 18.79
CA ASP A 55 1.89 -3.95 17.83
C ASP A 55 1.88 -2.77 16.84
N THR A 56 0.69 -2.30 16.45
CA THR A 56 0.56 -1.09 15.62
C THR A 56 1.05 0.14 16.37
N ARG A 57 0.78 0.25 17.68
CA ARG A 57 1.35 1.32 18.51
C ARG A 57 2.87 1.24 18.63
N ALA A 58 3.42 0.03 18.80
CA ALA A 58 4.85 -0.19 18.80
C ALA A 58 5.48 0.22 17.45
N LEU A 59 4.85 -0.15 16.33
CA LEU A 59 5.25 0.26 14.99
C LEU A 59 5.21 1.79 14.84
N VAL A 60 4.12 2.46 15.22
CA VAL A 60 3.98 3.93 15.13
C VAL A 60 5.04 4.64 15.98
N ALA A 61 5.29 4.17 17.21
CA ALA A 61 6.35 4.72 18.07
C ALA A 61 7.74 4.51 17.45
N ALA A 62 7.98 3.35 16.85
CA ALA A 62 9.23 3.02 16.19
C ALA A 62 9.45 3.83 14.90
N VAL A 63 8.40 4.12 14.13
CA VAL A 63 8.43 5.08 12.99
C VAL A 63 8.82 6.47 13.48
N ARG A 64 8.22 6.96 14.57
CA ARG A 64 8.57 8.27 15.17
C ARG A 64 10.02 8.31 15.65
N ASN A 65 10.51 7.20 16.18
CA ASN A 65 11.92 7.04 16.58
C ASN A 65 12.84 6.70 15.40
N ARG A 66 12.34 6.71 14.16
CA ARG A 66 13.10 6.48 12.92
C ARG A 66 13.85 5.15 12.90
N THR A 67 13.29 4.13 13.55
CA THR A 67 13.92 2.81 13.53
C THR A 67 13.82 2.22 12.12
N LEU A 68 14.91 1.62 11.66
CA LEU A 68 15.02 1.16 10.27
C LEU A 68 13.94 0.15 9.89
N TRP A 69 13.65 -0.82 10.77
CA TRP A 69 12.62 -1.83 10.50
C TRP A 69 11.23 -1.21 10.36
N ALA A 70 10.89 -0.23 11.20
CA ALA A 70 9.57 0.39 11.21
C ALA A 70 9.38 1.29 9.97
N VAL A 71 10.41 2.05 9.61
CA VAL A 71 10.41 2.88 8.40
C VAL A 71 10.36 2.00 7.15
N ARG A 72 11.02 0.83 7.13
CA ARG A 72 10.91 -0.14 6.04
C ARG A 72 9.50 -0.71 5.90
N MET A 73 8.83 -1.05 7.01
CA MET A 73 7.42 -1.47 6.96
C MET A 73 6.53 -0.36 6.40
N LEU A 74 6.74 0.88 6.85
CA LEU A 74 5.98 2.03 6.34
C LEU A 74 6.23 2.27 4.85
N ASP A 75 7.49 2.24 4.40
CA ASP A 75 7.85 2.46 3.00
C ASP A 75 7.37 1.33 2.08
N ALA A 76 7.24 0.11 2.61
CA ALA A 76 6.65 -1.01 1.90
C ALA A 76 5.12 -0.89 1.70
N SER A 77 4.45 -0.04 2.50
CA SER A 77 3.02 0.21 2.33
C SER A 77 2.76 1.15 1.16
N ALA A 78 1.62 0.96 0.49
CA ALA A 78 1.12 1.89 -0.49
C ALA A 78 0.83 3.25 0.15
N ARG A 79 1.22 4.31 -0.54
CA ARG A 79 0.86 5.70 -0.22
C ARG A 79 -0.33 6.10 -1.06
N VAL A 80 -1.17 7.00 -0.55
CA VAL A 80 -2.24 7.63 -1.34
C VAL A 80 -1.65 8.16 -2.65
N SER A 81 -2.01 7.54 -3.78
CA SER A 81 -1.40 7.89 -5.07
C SER A 81 -1.98 9.16 -5.65
N SER A 82 -1.13 9.84 -6.40
CA SER A 82 -1.56 10.74 -7.46
C SER A 82 -2.35 9.98 -8.54
N GLY A 83 -3.21 10.69 -9.24
CA GLY A 83 -3.83 10.17 -10.46
C GLY A 83 -5.02 9.25 -10.27
N VAL A 84 -5.62 9.15 -9.07
CA VAL A 84 -6.87 8.39 -8.85
C VAL A 84 -7.96 8.84 -9.83
N LEU A 85 -8.12 10.16 -10.00
CA LEU A 85 -9.05 10.73 -10.98
C LEU A 85 -8.64 10.44 -12.42
N TRP A 86 -7.36 10.15 -12.67
CA TRP A 86 -6.82 9.69 -13.95
C TRP A 86 -6.83 8.17 -14.12
N GLY A 87 -7.58 7.45 -13.28
CA GLY A 87 -7.71 5.99 -13.36
C GLY A 87 -6.60 5.20 -12.67
N ALA A 88 -5.71 5.84 -11.90
CA ALA A 88 -4.72 5.15 -11.08
C ALA A 88 -5.40 4.50 -9.86
N ARG A 89 -5.92 3.29 -10.06
CA ARG A 89 -6.71 2.56 -9.05
C ARG A 89 -5.93 1.52 -8.25
N CYS A 90 -4.76 1.11 -8.72
CA CYS A 90 -3.97 0.06 -8.05
C CYS A 90 -2.68 0.64 -7.50
N GLN A 91 -2.52 0.58 -6.18
CA GLN A 91 -1.34 1.04 -5.46
C GLN A 91 -0.81 -0.12 -4.62
N LEU A 92 0.11 -0.91 -5.15
CA LEU A 92 0.48 -2.17 -4.51
C LEU A 92 1.51 -1.99 -3.39
N GLY A 93 2.23 -0.87 -3.31
CA GLY A 93 3.38 -0.77 -2.42
C GLY A 93 4.47 -1.79 -2.78
N SER A 94 5.33 -2.13 -1.82
CA SER A 94 6.37 -3.15 -1.98
C SER A 94 6.01 -4.42 -1.21
N TYR A 95 5.48 -5.41 -1.94
CA TYR A 95 5.19 -6.73 -1.39
C TYR A 95 6.44 -7.37 -0.77
N ASP A 96 7.51 -7.53 -1.56
CA ASP A 96 8.75 -8.19 -1.11
C ASP A 96 9.42 -7.40 0.03
N GLY A 97 9.36 -6.07 0.00
CA GLY A 97 9.87 -5.23 1.08
C GLY A 97 9.17 -5.50 2.41
N CYS A 98 7.83 -5.67 2.37
CA CYS A 98 7.04 -5.99 3.56
C CYS A 98 7.35 -7.40 4.09
N ILE A 99 7.44 -8.39 3.20
CA ILE A 99 7.76 -9.76 3.61
C ILE A 99 9.18 -9.86 4.17
N ALA A 100 10.16 -9.20 3.55
CA ALA A 100 11.55 -9.22 3.98
C ALA A 100 11.77 -8.58 5.35
N VAL A 101 11.08 -7.46 5.65
CA VAL A 101 11.23 -6.81 6.96
C VAL A 101 10.62 -7.63 8.09
N GLY A 102 9.61 -8.46 7.79
CA GLY A 102 8.93 -9.32 8.77
C GLY A 102 9.87 -10.23 9.56
N ALA A 103 10.92 -10.75 8.93
CA ALA A 103 11.92 -11.61 9.60
C ALA A 103 12.80 -10.85 10.63
N SER A 104 12.88 -9.52 10.52
CA SER A 104 13.73 -8.66 11.36
C SER A 104 12.94 -7.67 12.24
N SER A 105 11.62 -7.66 12.10
CA SER A 105 10.71 -6.77 12.83
C SER A 105 10.31 -7.40 14.17
N PRO A 106 10.39 -6.66 15.29
CA PRO A 106 9.91 -7.15 16.59
C PRO A 106 8.42 -7.51 16.64
N VAL A 107 7.62 -6.96 15.71
CA VAL A 107 6.16 -7.19 15.60
C VAL A 107 5.79 -8.06 14.39
N GLY A 108 6.80 -8.67 13.75
CA GLY A 108 6.66 -9.30 12.44
C GLY A 108 6.18 -8.32 11.37
N ALA A 109 5.81 -8.83 10.21
CA ALA A 109 5.15 -8.07 9.16
C ALA A 109 4.26 -8.97 8.33
N ARG A 110 3.14 -8.41 7.88
CA ARG A 110 2.16 -9.05 7.02
C ARG A 110 1.72 -8.06 5.94
N TYR A 111 1.81 -8.48 4.69
CA TYR A 111 1.32 -7.71 3.56
C TYR A 111 -0.15 -8.03 3.33
N CYS A 112 -1.00 -7.02 3.22
CA CYS A 112 -2.43 -7.16 2.92
C CYS A 112 -2.83 -6.28 1.74
N LEU A 113 -3.46 -6.86 0.72
CA LEU A 113 -4.12 -6.10 -0.34
C LEU A 113 -5.55 -5.75 0.09
N VAL A 114 -5.84 -4.46 0.19
CA VAL A 114 -7.11 -3.91 0.65
C VAL A 114 -7.83 -3.28 -0.52
N SER A 115 -9.13 -3.56 -0.66
CA SER A 115 -9.99 -2.93 -1.65
C SER A 115 -10.87 -1.88 -0.97
N VAL A 116 -10.83 -0.65 -1.47
CA VAL A 116 -11.62 0.50 -1.01
C VAL A 116 -12.58 0.86 -2.13
N ASN A 117 -13.87 0.72 -1.87
CA ASN A 117 -14.92 0.90 -2.86
C ASN A 117 -15.91 1.95 -2.38
N HIS A 118 -16.29 2.88 -3.24
CA HIS A 118 -17.46 3.70 -2.97
C HIS A 118 -18.75 2.91 -3.25
N LYS A 119 -19.79 3.09 -2.42
CA LYS A 119 -21.11 2.55 -2.75
C LYS A 119 -21.63 3.23 -4.02
N THR A 120 -21.71 2.48 -5.12
CA THR A 120 -22.40 2.91 -6.34
C THR A 120 -23.89 2.73 -6.15
N ASP A 121 -24.70 3.72 -6.55
CA ASP A 121 -26.17 3.66 -6.49
C ASP A 121 -26.79 2.78 -7.59
N GLY A 122 -25.95 2.14 -8.40
CA GLY A 122 -26.33 1.14 -9.40
C GLY A 122 -26.95 1.72 -10.68
N GLN A 123 -26.91 3.04 -10.89
CA GLN A 123 -27.48 3.63 -12.10
C GLN A 123 -26.42 4.39 -12.91
N ALA A 124 -25.57 3.63 -13.61
CA ALA A 124 -24.76 4.13 -14.71
C ALA A 124 -25.70 4.69 -15.80
N ARG A 125 -25.82 6.02 -15.85
CA ARG A 125 -26.79 6.74 -16.71
C ARG A 125 -26.20 7.94 -17.44
N GLY A 126 -24.90 8.19 -17.34
CA GLY A 126 -24.33 9.40 -17.91
C GLY A 126 -23.47 9.18 -19.14
N THR A 127 -22.71 10.23 -19.45
CA THR A 127 -22.25 10.56 -20.79
C THR A 127 -20.74 10.51 -20.95
N TRP A 128 -19.99 10.25 -19.87
CA TRP A 128 -18.53 10.23 -19.93
C TRP A 128 -18.00 8.80 -20.05
N GLU A 129 -17.09 8.63 -21.01
CA GLU A 129 -16.40 7.36 -21.31
C GLU A 129 -14.98 7.37 -20.75
N THR A 130 -14.34 8.54 -20.82
CA THR A 130 -12.95 8.75 -20.45
C THR A 130 -12.82 9.77 -19.32
N VAL A 131 -11.63 9.84 -18.71
CA VAL A 131 -11.35 10.80 -17.63
C VAL A 131 -11.42 12.24 -18.13
N GLU A 132 -11.07 12.43 -19.41
CA GLU A 132 -11.03 13.71 -20.09
C GLU A 132 -12.42 14.34 -20.24
N ASP A 133 -13.49 13.53 -20.21
CA ASP A 133 -14.87 13.96 -20.31
C ASP A 133 -15.49 14.39 -18.96
N LEU A 134 -14.72 14.29 -17.86
CA LEU A 134 -15.22 14.62 -16.54
C LEU A 134 -15.60 16.11 -16.43
N PRO A 135 -16.83 16.43 -15.96
CA PRO A 135 -17.23 17.81 -15.80
C PRO A 135 -16.37 18.53 -14.74
N PRO A 136 -15.76 19.69 -15.06
CA PRO A 136 -14.75 20.30 -14.20
C PRO A 136 -15.27 20.85 -12.86
N TYR A 137 -16.60 20.98 -12.72
CA TYR A 137 -17.26 21.56 -11.53
C TYR A 137 -18.12 20.54 -10.77
N GLN A 138 -18.02 19.24 -11.07
CA GLN A 138 -18.73 18.21 -10.30
C GLN A 138 -18.06 17.94 -8.95
N ASP A 139 -18.85 17.43 -8.00
CA ASP A 139 -18.32 16.91 -6.75
C ASP A 139 -17.47 15.66 -7.03
N VAL A 140 -16.26 15.63 -6.50
CA VAL A 140 -15.36 14.47 -6.64
C VAL A 140 -16.02 13.19 -6.10
N SER A 141 -16.88 13.30 -5.09
CA SER A 141 -17.57 12.16 -4.50
C SER A 141 -18.55 11.48 -5.48
N THR A 142 -19.21 12.25 -6.37
CA THR A 142 -20.11 11.71 -7.39
C THR A 142 -19.32 10.98 -8.48
N VAL A 143 -18.20 11.56 -8.89
CA VAL A 143 -17.26 10.98 -9.86
C VAL A 143 -16.67 9.67 -9.34
N LEU A 144 -16.22 9.62 -8.09
CA LEU A 144 -15.68 8.40 -7.48
C LEU A 144 -16.74 7.30 -7.32
N ARG A 145 -18.00 7.66 -7.08
CA ARG A 145 -19.13 6.71 -7.07
C ARG A 145 -19.46 6.15 -8.46
N GLY A 146 -18.93 6.76 -9.53
CA GLY A 146 -19.25 6.42 -10.90
C GLY A 146 -20.59 7.01 -11.36
N GLU A 147 -21.09 8.05 -10.69
CA GLU A 147 -22.29 8.75 -11.11
C GLU A 147 -22.05 9.42 -12.47
N GLY A 148 -22.99 9.22 -13.40
CA GLY A 148 -22.87 9.74 -14.75
C GLY A 148 -21.88 8.98 -15.64
N MET A 149 -21.36 7.84 -15.20
CA MET A 149 -20.50 6.99 -16.02
C MET A 149 -21.34 6.14 -17.00
N LEU A 150 -20.77 5.82 -18.17
CA LEU A 150 -21.38 4.89 -19.12
C LEU A 150 -21.47 3.45 -18.56
N PRO A 151 -22.50 2.67 -18.94
CA PRO A 151 -22.60 1.27 -18.55
C PRO A 151 -21.40 0.44 -19.05
N GLY A 152 -20.78 -0.34 -18.17
CA GLY A 152 -19.63 -1.20 -18.49
C GLY A 152 -18.27 -0.55 -18.22
N SER A 153 -18.22 0.76 -17.96
CA SER A 153 -17.02 1.43 -17.49
C SER A 153 -16.69 1.08 -16.03
N LEU A 154 -15.41 1.18 -15.67
CA LEU A 154 -14.94 0.86 -14.33
C LEU A 154 -14.94 2.12 -13.45
N PRO A 155 -15.63 2.13 -12.30
CA PRO A 155 -15.70 3.30 -11.44
C PRO A 155 -14.32 3.67 -10.89
N LEU A 156 -14.03 4.97 -10.84
CA LEU A 156 -12.75 5.49 -10.35
C LEU A 156 -12.55 5.26 -8.85
N GLY A 157 -13.64 5.10 -8.09
CA GLY A 157 -13.62 4.87 -6.65
C GLY A 157 -13.44 3.43 -6.19
N ASP A 158 -13.16 2.47 -7.09
CA ASP A 158 -12.66 1.13 -6.70
C ASP A 158 -11.13 1.16 -6.72
N ILE A 159 -10.54 1.38 -5.54
CA ILE A 159 -9.10 1.53 -5.34
C ILE A 159 -8.58 0.33 -4.57
N ARG A 160 -7.47 -0.26 -5.04
CA ARG A 160 -6.74 -1.33 -4.35
C ARG A 160 -5.44 -0.80 -3.81
N MET A 161 -5.20 -1.03 -2.52
CA MET A 161 -4.00 -0.57 -1.83
C MET A 161 -3.32 -1.69 -1.05
N GLY A 162 -2.01 -1.86 -1.24
CA GLY A 162 -1.19 -2.79 -0.46
C GLY A 162 -0.76 -2.14 0.87
N LEU A 163 -0.99 -2.81 1.99
CA LEU A 163 -0.59 -2.33 3.32
C LEU A 163 0.36 -3.33 3.97
N CYS A 164 1.43 -2.82 4.58
CA CYS A 164 2.31 -3.61 5.42
C CYS A 164 1.97 -3.37 6.89
N VAL A 165 1.30 -4.35 7.49
CA VAL A 165 0.80 -4.30 8.88
C VAL A 165 1.59 -5.24 9.78
N PRO A 166 1.51 -5.10 11.11
CA PRO A 166 2.05 -6.10 12.04
C PRO A 166 1.49 -7.51 11.78
N ALA A 167 2.26 -8.55 12.06
CA ALA A 167 1.85 -9.94 11.80
C ALA A 167 0.61 -10.36 12.61
N SER A 168 0.42 -9.77 13.78
CA SER A 168 -0.75 -10.01 14.64
C SER A 168 -2.07 -9.45 14.09
N CYS A 169 -2.03 -8.63 13.04
CA CYS A 169 -3.22 -8.08 12.41
C CYS A 169 -3.86 -9.09 11.45
N THR A 170 -5.05 -9.58 11.82
CA THR A 170 -5.86 -10.43 10.93
C THR A 170 -6.61 -9.59 9.90
N ALA A 171 -7.01 -10.20 8.78
CA ALA A 171 -7.82 -9.54 7.76
C ALA A 171 -9.12 -8.94 8.33
N ALA A 172 -9.79 -9.66 9.23
CA ALA A 172 -11.02 -9.19 9.88
C ALA A 172 -10.79 -7.96 10.78
N THR A 173 -9.74 -7.99 11.61
CA THR A 173 -9.36 -6.85 12.45
C THR A 173 -8.98 -5.64 11.61
N LEU A 174 -8.19 -5.86 10.55
CA LEU A 174 -7.75 -4.79 9.66
C LEU A 174 -8.94 -4.16 8.91
N GLN A 175 -9.86 -4.98 8.40
CA GLN A 175 -11.07 -4.48 7.73
C GLN A 175 -11.92 -3.62 8.68
N ALA A 176 -12.14 -4.08 9.92
CA ALA A 176 -12.93 -3.33 10.90
C ALA A 176 -12.27 -1.98 11.24
N ALA A 177 -10.94 -1.99 11.48
CA ALA A 177 -10.20 -0.79 11.84
C ALA A 177 -10.15 0.25 10.72
N LEU A 178 -9.98 -0.19 9.46
CA LEU A 178 -10.03 0.69 8.30
C LEU A 178 -11.44 1.25 8.07
N GLN A 179 -12.47 0.40 8.19
CA GLN A 179 -13.85 0.81 8.00
C GLN A 179 -14.32 1.83 9.05
N ALA A 180 -13.84 1.70 10.29
CA ALA A 180 -14.15 2.63 11.38
C ALA A 180 -13.53 4.03 11.20
N GLY A 181 -12.45 4.14 10.42
CA GLY A 181 -11.77 5.41 10.12
C GLY A 181 -12.30 6.14 8.88
N LEU A 182 -13.24 5.56 8.14
CA LEU A 182 -13.72 6.08 6.85
C LEU A 182 -15.21 6.42 6.89
N ASP A 183 -15.63 7.25 5.93
CA ASP A 183 -17.05 7.62 5.74
C ASP A 183 -17.93 6.37 5.48
N PRO A 184 -19.17 6.30 6.00
CA PRO A 184 -20.08 5.17 5.79
C PRO A 184 -20.44 4.87 4.31
N SER A 185 -20.19 5.81 3.41
CA SER A 185 -20.37 5.68 1.96
C SER A 185 -19.24 4.90 1.29
N VAL A 186 -18.08 4.80 1.97
CA VAL A 186 -16.92 4.03 1.56
C VAL A 186 -16.98 2.65 2.21
N ARG A 187 -16.78 1.60 1.42
CA ARG A 187 -16.67 0.22 1.88
C ARG A 187 -15.26 -0.29 1.70
N VAL A 188 -14.69 -0.79 2.79
CA VAL A 188 -13.40 -1.47 2.78
C VAL A 188 -13.62 -2.98 2.80
N HIS A 189 -12.87 -3.69 1.97
CA HIS A 189 -12.84 -5.13 1.96
C HIS A 189 -11.40 -5.64 2.06
N VAL A 190 -11.18 -6.55 3.00
CA VAL A 190 -9.90 -7.26 3.20
C VAL A 190 -10.19 -8.74 3.32
N GLY A 191 -9.92 -9.50 2.26
CA GLY A 191 -10.04 -10.95 2.26
C GLY A 191 -8.84 -11.62 2.96
N PRO A 192 -9.01 -12.72 3.71
CA PRO A 192 -7.89 -13.45 4.32
C PRO A 192 -6.86 -13.94 3.32
N GLU A 193 -7.29 -14.29 2.09
CA GLU A 193 -6.43 -14.70 0.97
C GLU A 193 -5.54 -13.56 0.44
N ASN A 194 -5.94 -12.31 0.68
CA ASN A 194 -5.21 -11.12 0.26
C ASN A 194 -4.12 -10.71 1.26
N CYS A 195 -3.95 -11.47 2.35
CA CYS A 195 -3.05 -11.15 3.44
C CYS A 195 -2.00 -12.25 3.64
N GLN A 196 -0.74 -11.96 3.33
CA GLN A 196 0.37 -12.90 3.31
C GLN A 196 1.51 -12.48 4.25
N GLU A 197 2.19 -13.46 4.83
CA GLU A 197 3.32 -13.28 5.74
C GLU A 197 4.52 -14.11 5.28
N HIS A 198 5.68 -13.85 5.87
CA HIS A 198 6.89 -14.59 5.54
C HIS A 198 6.75 -16.08 5.91
N VAL A 199 6.77 -16.95 4.91
CA VAL A 199 6.69 -18.41 5.12
C VAL A 199 8.09 -18.94 5.40
N THR A 200 8.39 -19.21 6.67
CA THR A 200 9.60 -19.93 7.09
C THR A 200 9.43 -21.43 6.83
N GLY A 201 9.59 -21.85 5.58
CA GLY A 201 9.53 -23.26 5.19
C GLY A 201 8.40 -23.55 4.20
N ALA A 202 8.67 -23.33 2.92
CA ALA A 202 7.78 -23.82 1.86
C ALA A 202 7.82 -25.36 1.85
N SER A 203 6.82 -25.99 2.45
CA SER A 203 6.55 -27.41 2.23
C SER A 203 5.87 -27.56 0.87
N LEU A 204 6.55 -28.19 -0.10
CA LEU A 204 5.96 -28.45 -1.40
C LEU A 204 4.82 -29.46 -1.21
N SER A 205 3.58 -29.06 -1.52
CA SER A 205 2.43 -29.97 -1.51
C SER A 205 2.74 -31.19 -2.38
N THR A 206 2.27 -32.37 -1.96
CA THR A 206 2.39 -33.61 -2.74
C THR A 206 1.86 -33.45 -4.16
N GLY A 207 0.83 -32.62 -4.37
CA GLY A 207 0.33 -32.29 -5.70
C GLY A 207 1.32 -31.49 -6.54
N ALA A 208 2.05 -30.56 -5.92
CA ALA A 208 3.06 -29.75 -6.60
C ALA A 208 4.30 -30.57 -6.96
N THR A 209 4.74 -31.51 -6.11
CA THR A 209 5.82 -32.44 -6.46
C THR A 209 5.44 -33.34 -7.63
N LEU A 210 4.22 -33.89 -7.65
CA LEU A 210 3.74 -34.72 -8.76
C LEU A 210 3.64 -33.92 -10.07
N PHE A 211 3.11 -32.70 -10.02
CA PHE A 211 3.02 -31.81 -11.18
C PHE A 211 4.40 -31.53 -11.77
N TRP A 212 5.35 -31.08 -10.94
CA TRP A 212 6.71 -30.80 -11.41
C TRP A 212 7.42 -32.07 -11.91
N GLY A 213 7.17 -33.22 -11.29
CA GLY A 213 7.65 -34.52 -11.80
C GLY A 213 7.14 -34.84 -13.20
N LEU A 214 5.85 -34.64 -13.47
CA LEU A 214 5.24 -34.82 -14.79
C LEU A 214 5.85 -33.86 -15.83
N VAL A 215 6.02 -32.59 -15.47
CA VAL A 215 6.62 -31.57 -16.35
C VAL A 215 8.05 -31.97 -16.75
N VAL A 216 8.86 -32.42 -15.79
CA VAL A 216 10.22 -32.89 -16.06
C VAL A 216 10.21 -34.14 -16.95
N ALA A 217 9.29 -35.09 -16.73
CA ALA A 217 9.19 -36.28 -17.57
C ALA A 217 8.79 -35.93 -19.02
N LEU A 218 7.79 -35.07 -19.22
CA LEU A 218 7.32 -34.66 -20.54
C LEU A 218 8.39 -33.85 -21.30
N THR A 219 9.10 -32.96 -20.60
CA THR A 219 10.21 -32.22 -21.21
C THR A 219 11.34 -33.15 -21.62
N ALA A 220 11.72 -34.13 -20.79
CA ALA A 220 12.71 -35.14 -21.15
C ALA A 220 12.32 -35.98 -22.39
N VAL A 221 11.06 -36.42 -22.46
CA VAL A 221 10.54 -37.16 -23.63
C VAL A 221 10.58 -36.29 -24.88
N SER A 222 10.18 -35.02 -24.80
CA SER A 222 10.19 -34.10 -25.95
C SER A 222 11.59 -33.80 -26.47
N VAL A 223 12.60 -33.75 -25.60
CA VAL A 223 14.01 -33.51 -25.97
C VAL A 223 14.68 -34.78 -26.48
N ALA A 224 14.32 -35.96 -25.96
CA ALA A 224 14.90 -37.24 -26.37
C ALA A 224 14.26 -37.83 -27.65
N ALA A 225 13.00 -37.49 -27.95
CA ALA A 225 12.30 -37.94 -29.15
C ALA A 225 13.05 -37.66 -30.47
N PRO A 226 13.64 -36.47 -30.72
CA PRO A 226 14.43 -36.23 -31.94
C PRO A 226 15.73 -37.06 -32.00
N ALA A 227 16.29 -37.50 -30.86
CA ALA A 227 17.52 -38.32 -30.85
C ALA A 227 17.27 -39.80 -31.21
N LEU A 228 16.02 -40.27 -31.14
CA LEU A 228 15.65 -41.64 -31.52
C LEU A 228 15.14 -41.77 -32.96
N GLY A 229 14.92 -40.65 -33.65
CA GLY A 229 14.44 -40.59 -35.04
C GLY A 229 15.53 -40.76 -36.11
N GLU A 230 16.82 -40.71 -35.73
CA GLU A 230 17.94 -40.68 -36.68
C GLU A 230 18.53 -42.06 -37.02
N ASN A 231 17.99 -43.16 -36.44
CA ASN A 231 18.48 -44.53 -36.65
C ASN A 231 17.56 -45.42 -37.51
N SER A 232 16.58 -44.85 -38.23
CA SER A 232 15.61 -45.63 -39.04
C SER A 232 15.69 -45.34 -40.55
N ASN A 233 16.88 -45.06 -41.10
CA ASN A 233 17.13 -45.06 -42.55
C ASN A 233 18.58 -45.46 -42.84
N ASN A 234 18.91 -46.75 -42.70
CA ASN A 234 19.93 -47.42 -43.50
C ASN A 234 19.66 -48.92 -43.57
#